data_AF-A0A847WZE4-F1
#
_entry.id   AF-A0A847WZE4-F1
#
_cell.length_a   1.000
_cell.length_b   1.000
_cell.length_c   1.000
_cell.angle_alpha   90.00
_cell.angle_beta   90.00
_cell.angle_gamma   90.00
#
_symmetry.space_group_name_H-M   'P 1'
#
loop_
_entity.id
_entity.type
_entity.pdbx_description
1 polymer ?
#
loop_
_entity_poly.entity_id
_entity_poly.type
_entity_poly.pdbx_seq_one_letter_code
_entity_poly.pdbx_strand_id
1 'polypeptide(L)' 'MFSHTIKVEIQFGDCDPAGIVYYPNYFRFFDNATAAMLSAAFGMHKRNWLDHYGIAGIPMVDTGARFIRPSSFGDVVEI' A
#
# COMPACT_ATOMS: atom_id res chain seq x y z
N MET A 1 19.54 -6.51 -0.04
CA MET A 1 18.13 -6.90 -0.26
C MET A 1 17.43 -5.73 -0.92
N PHE A 2 16.57 -5.97 -1.91
CA PHE A 2 15.84 -4.88 -2.58
C PHE A 2 14.81 -4.28 -1.61
N SER A 3 14.72 -2.95 -1.57
CA SER A 3 13.78 -2.20 -0.74
C SER A 3 13.23 -1.01 -1.51
N HIS A 4 11.97 -0.67 -1.27
CA HIS A 4 11.28 0.45 -1.89
C HIS A 4 10.38 1.11 -0.84
N THR A 5 10.31 2.44 -0.84
CA THR A 5 9.53 3.22 0.11
C THR A 5 8.68 4.23 -0.62
N ILE A 6 7.42 4.35 -0.22
CA ILE A 6 6.51 5.42 -0.67
C ILE A 6 6.10 6.29 0.50
N LYS A 7 5.75 7.54 0.19
CA LYS A 7 5.12 8.46 1.15
C LYS A 7 3.63 8.49 0.89
N VAL A 8 2.84 8.35 1.95
CA VAL A 8 1.39 8.46 1.92
C VAL A 8 0.97 9.57 2.87
N GLU A 9 0.35 10.60 2.32
CA GLU A 9 -0.34 11.61 3.12
C GLU A 9 -1.73 11.09 3.48
N ILE A 10 -2.03 11.01 4.77
CA ILE A 10 -3.32 10.54 5.28
C ILE A 10 -4.40 11.56 4.92
N GLN A 11 -5.38 11.11 4.12
CA GLN A 11 -6.48 11.94 3.64
C GLN A 11 -7.65 11.93 4.61
N PHE A 12 -8.53 12.93 4.53
CA PHE A 12 -9.72 13.00 5.39
C PHE A 12 -10.58 11.74 5.29
N GLY A 13 -10.74 11.20 4.08
CA GLY A 13 -11.50 9.96 3.83
C GLY A 13 -10.81 8.68 4.30
N ASP A 14 -9.55 8.75 4.74
CA ASP A 14 -8.86 7.61 5.35
C ASP A 14 -9.23 7.43 6.82
N CYS A 15 -9.76 8.49 7.45
CA CYS A 15 -10.05 8.52 8.87
C CYS A 15 -11.51 8.13 9.18
N ASP A 16 -11.70 7.55 10.35
CA ASP A 16 -13.03 7.30 10.93
C ASP A 16 -13.44 8.44 11.89
N PRO A 17 -14.65 8.40 12.50
CA PRO A 17 -15.11 9.43 13.43
C PRO A 17 -14.25 9.64 14.69
N ALA A 18 -13.30 8.74 15.00
CA ALA A 18 -12.34 8.93 16.08
C ALA A 18 -11.15 9.83 15.68
N GLY A 19 -11.08 10.27 14.42
CA GLY A 19 -10.04 11.18 13.94
C GLY A 19 -8.72 10.49 13.61
N ILE A 20 -8.74 9.16 13.47
CA ILE A 20 -7.58 8.33 13.12
C ILE A 20 -7.90 7.47 11.89
N VAL A 21 -6.87 6.95 11.24
CA VAL A 21 -7.02 6.05 10.09
C VAL A 21 -7.89 4.83 10.46
N TYR A 22 -8.95 4.61 9.69
CA TYR A 22 -9.72 3.38 9.75
C TYR A 22 -8.85 2.21 9.32
N TYR A 23 -8.64 1.24 10.21
CA TYR A 23 -7.56 0.24 10.04
C TYR A 23 -7.50 -0.48 8.68
N PRO A 24 -8.59 -0.78 7.94
CA PRO A 24 -8.51 -1.39 6.61
C PRO A 24 -7.79 -0.52 5.57
N ASN A 25 -7.79 0.80 5.74
CA ASN A 25 -7.08 1.71 4.84
C ASN A 25 -5.56 1.48 4.88
N TYR A 26 -5.00 0.99 6.00
CA TYR A 26 -3.58 0.58 6.01
C TYR A 26 -3.29 -0.55 5.02
N PHE A 27 -4.17 -1.55 4.91
CA PHE A 27 -3.98 -2.62 3.93
C PHE A 27 -4.07 -2.13 2.48
N ARG A 28 -4.92 -1.12 2.22
CA ARG A 28 -4.95 -0.43 0.93
C ARG A 28 -3.62 0.28 0.65
N PHE A 29 -3.03 0.92 1.65
CA PHE A 29 -1.72 1.56 1.49
C PHE A 29 -0.60 0.53 1.25
N PHE A 30 -0.62 -0.60 1.96
CA PHE A 30 0.34 -1.70 1.79
C PHE A 30 0.24 -2.35 0.40
N ASP A 31 -0.96 -2.55 -0.16
CA ASP A 31 -1.12 -3.04 -1.53
C ASP A 31 -0.54 -2.07 -2.56
N ASN A 32 -0.80 -0.77 -2.38
CA ASN A 32 -0.23 0.27 -3.24
C ASN A 32 1.32 0.30 -3.17
N ALA A 33 1.89 0.19 -1.97
CA ALA A 33 3.34 0.13 -1.77
C ALA A 33 3.94 -1.12 -2.43
N THR A 34 3.27 -2.27 -2.30
CA THR A 34 3.68 -3.54 -2.94
C THR A 34 3.66 -3.41 -4.46
N ALA A 35 2.61 -2.82 -5.02
CA ALA A 35 2.52 -2.55 -6.45
C ALA A 35 3.62 -1.59 -6.95
N ALA A 36 3.93 -0.55 -6.18
CA ALA A 36 5.00 0.40 -6.49
C ALA A 36 6.38 -0.27 -6.43
N MET A 37 6.64 -1.09 -5.41
CA MET A 37 7.88 -1.85 -5.25
C MET A 37 8.13 -2.77 -6.46
N LEU A 38 7.12 -3.55 -6.85
CA LEU A 38 7.24 -4.44 -8.01
C LEU A 38 7.36 -3.64 -9.32
N SER A 39 6.70 -2.48 -9.43
CA SER A 39 6.85 -1.63 -10.62
C SER A 39 8.28 -1.09 -10.74
N ALA A 40 8.89 -0.72 -9.62
CA ALA A 40 10.29 -0.32 -9.57
C ALA A 40 11.25 -1.48 -9.87
N ALA A 41 10.98 -2.68 -9.33
CA ALA A 41 11.82 -3.86 -9.54
C ALA A 41 11.80 -4.35 -11.01
N PHE A 42 10.63 -4.29 -11.66
CA PHE A 42 10.47 -4.71 -13.06
C PHE A 42 10.61 -3.56 -14.07
N GLY A 43 10.77 -2.31 -13.61
CA GLY A 43 10.78 -1.13 -14.48
C GLY A 43 9.50 -0.99 -15.32
N MET A 44 8.38 -1.51 -14.83
CA MET A 44 7.15 -1.70 -15.61
C MET A 44 5.92 -1.44 -14.74
N HIS A 45 4.94 -0.71 -15.28
CA HIS A 45 3.66 -0.50 -14.59
C HIS A 45 2.89 -1.82 -14.37
N LYS A 46 2.28 -1.95 -13.18
CA LYS A 46 1.46 -3.11 -12.74
C LYS A 46 0.49 -3.63 -13.80
N ARG A 47 -0.18 -2.74 -14.54
CA ARG A 47 -1.16 -3.14 -15.58
C ARG A 47 -0.56 -4.00 -16.68
N ASN A 48 0.72 -3.80 -17.00
CA ASN A 48 1.38 -4.49 -18.10
C ASN A 48 1.91 -5.88 -17.69
N TRP A 49 1.94 -6.20 -16.39
CA TRP A 49 2.46 -7.49 -15.91
C TRP A 49 1.60 -8.67 -16.36
N LEU A 50 0.27 -8.50 -16.38
CA LEU A 50 -0.67 -9.55 -16.75
C LEU A 50 -0.37 -10.08 -18.15
N ASP A 51 -0.27 -9.16 -19.11
CA ASP A 51 -0.01 -9.48 -20.51
C ASP A 51 1.44 -9.93 -20.72
N HIS A 52 2.41 -9.23 -20.10
CA HIS A 52 3.84 -9.51 -20.31
C HIS A 52 4.27 -10.87 -19.73
N TYR A 53 3.74 -11.25 -18.57
CA TYR A 53 4.10 -12.50 -17.89
C TYR A 53 3.06 -13.61 -18.05
N GLY A 54 1.91 -13.34 -18.66
CA GLY A 54 0.83 -14.32 -18.81
C GLY A 54 0.22 -14.78 -17.48
N ILE A 55 0.13 -13.87 -16.49
CA ILE A 55 -0.36 -14.16 -15.14
C ILE A 55 -1.71 -13.48 -14.87
N ALA A 56 -2.48 -14.00 -13.91
CA ALA A 56 -3.73 -13.38 -13.45
C ALA A 56 -3.51 -12.19 -12.49
N GLY A 57 -2.26 -11.98 -12.06
CA GLY A 57 -1.85 -10.96 -11.10
C GLY A 57 -1.13 -11.58 -9.91
N ILE A 58 -1.11 -10.84 -8.81
CA ILE A 58 -0.45 -11.21 -7.56
C ILE A 58 -1.47 -11.20 -6.42
N PRO A 59 -2.34 -12.22 -6.32
CA PRO A 59 -3.38 -12.24 -5.31
C PRO A 59 -2.77 -12.35 -3.91
N MET A 60 -3.28 -11.53 -2.98
CA MET A 60 -2.94 -11.65 -1.56
C MET A 60 -3.66 -12.86 -0.98
N VAL A 61 -2.90 -13.85 -0.50
CA VAL A 61 -3.44 -15.10 0.07
C VAL A 61 -3.49 -15.10 1.60
N ASP A 62 -2.63 -14.31 2.24
CA ASP A 62 -2.57 -14.12 3.69
C ASP A 62 -2.02 -12.73 4.00
N THR A 63 -2.56 -12.07 5.03
CA THR A 63 -2.11 -10.74 5.45
C THR A 63 -2.39 -10.50 6.92
N GLY A 64 -1.49 -9.74 7.57
CA GLY A 64 -1.62 -9.37 8.97
C GLY A 64 -0.86 -8.08 9.25
N ALA A 65 -1.31 -7.35 10.26
CA ALA A 65 -0.68 -6.12 10.70
C ALA A 65 -0.82 -5.96 12.22
N ARG A 66 0.14 -5.28 12.83
CA ARG A 66 0.10 -4.88 14.24
C ARG A 66 0.09 -3.36 14.31
N PHE A 67 -0.99 -2.80 14.83
CA PHE A 67 -1.20 -1.35 14.91
C PHE A 67 -0.65 -0.82 16.24
N ILE A 68 0.52 -0.15 16.20
CA ILE A 68 1.24 0.30 17.41
C ILE A 68 0.81 1.70 17.83
N ARG A 69 0.60 2.58 16.86
CA ARG A 69 0.29 4.00 17.06
C ARG A 69 -0.68 4.44 15.96
N PRO A 70 -1.72 5.23 16.28
CA PRO A 70 -2.60 5.78 15.25
C PRO A 70 -1.89 6.83 14.39
N SER A 71 -2.34 6.95 13.15
CA SER A 71 -2.09 8.10 12.27
C SER A 71 -3.39 8.91 12.11
N SER A 72 -3.28 10.21 11.87
CA SER A 72 -4.38 11.15 11.74
C SER A 72 -4.28 11.94 10.42
N PHE A 73 -5.36 12.64 10.07
CA PHE A 73 -5.42 13.47 8.86
C PHE A 73 -4.26 14.48 8.79
N GLY A 74 -3.58 14.53 7.65
CA GLY A 74 -2.42 15.39 7.41
C GLY A 74 -1.07 14.78 7.82
N ASP A 75 -1.06 13.63 8.50
CA ASP A 75 0.17 12.88 8.72
C ASP A 75 0.74 12.39 7.38
N VAL A 76 2.07 12.41 7.25
CA VAL A 76 2.77 11.76 6.14
C VAL A 76 3.50 10.54 6.71
N VAL A 77 3.08 9.35 6.27
CA VAL A 77 3.68 8.08 6.68
C VAL A 77 4.54 7.51 5.55
N GLU A 78 5.64 6.85 5.93
CA GLU A 78 6.47 6.08 5.03
C GLU A 78 6.09 4.61 5.11
N ILE A 79 5.90 3.99 3.95
CA ILE A 79 5.53 2.57 3.80
C ILE A 79 6.54 1.92 2.85
#